data_AF-A0A3D3RDD8-F1
#
_entry.id   AF-A0A3D3RDD8-F1
#
_cell.length_a   1.000
_cell.length_b   1.000
_cell.length_c   1.000
_cell.angle_alpha   90.00
_cell.angle_beta   90.00
_cell.angle_gamma   90.00
#
_symmetry.space_group_name_H-M   'P 1'
#
loop_
_entity.id
_entity.type
_entity.pdbx_description
1 polymer ?
#
loop_
_entity_poly.entity_id
_entity_poly.type
_entity_poly.pdbx_seq_one_letter_code
_entity_poly.pdbx_strand_id
1 'polypeptide(L)'
;METQLKMTLRRRAFTLIELLVVIAIIAILIALLLPAVQQAREAARRSSCKNNFKQIGLALHNYHDTQRIFPPGYCRAGTDIYNNFIGWGTFILPYIDQANLYNQIQTKGGFDNKWYDSTYSTIGTVEAKTVLPAYICPSDPMGGTNSDLSGYGKSNYLTVGSKYPASTPQIAFGRNSDVRIRDLTDGVSNTMLGGERTTQGSNIGGIWIGATGASSGYKIHGAPQFLSESTTLRSTQINGTTELNYGFSSSHVGGA
;
A
#
# COMPACT_ATOMS: atom_id res chain seq x y z
N MET A 1 50.15 -26.90 -64.40
CA MET A 1 50.42 -25.45 -64.39
C MET A 1 49.16 -24.78 -63.86
N GLU A 2 49.02 -24.69 -62.54
CA GLU A 2 47.86 -24.04 -61.90
C GLU A 2 48.36 -22.87 -61.05
N THR A 3 47.97 -21.66 -61.44
CA THR A 3 48.34 -20.42 -60.78
C THR A 3 47.26 -20.08 -59.76
N GLN A 4 47.50 -20.40 -58.48
CA GLN A 4 46.60 -20.05 -57.38
C GLN A 4 46.69 -18.54 -57.09
N LEU A 5 45.66 -17.78 -57.48
CA LEU A 5 45.54 -16.34 -57.24
C LEU A 5 45.14 -16.09 -55.76
N LYS A 6 46.10 -15.78 -54.90
CA LYS A 6 45.83 -15.37 -53.50
C LYS A 6 45.15 -14.00 -53.48
N MET A 7 43.83 -13.96 -53.27
CA MET A 7 43.12 -12.74 -52.89
C MET A 7 43.54 -12.32 -51.48
N THR A 8 44.41 -11.32 -51.38
CA THR A 8 44.74 -10.65 -50.12
C THR A 8 43.54 -9.78 -49.70
N LEU A 9 42.76 -10.28 -48.75
CA LEU A 9 41.74 -9.49 -48.06
C LEU A 9 42.43 -8.28 -47.39
N ARG A 10 42.20 -7.10 -47.97
CA ARG A 10 42.73 -5.82 -47.49
C ARG A 10 42.13 -5.53 -46.11
N ARG A 11 42.87 -5.84 -45.05
CA ARG A 11 42.47 -5.51 -43.66
C ARG A 11 42.40 -3.99 -43.54
N ARG A 12 41.19 -3.44 -43.38
CA ARG A 12 41.00 -2.03 -43.02
C ARG A 12 41.46 -1.87 -41.57
N ALA A 13 42.54 -1.13 -41.35
CA ALA A 13 42.95 -0.73 -40.02
C ALA A 13 42.05 0.43 -39.57
N PHE A 14 41.46 0.30 -38.38
CA PHE A 14 40.64 1.34 -37.78
C PHE A 14 41.56 2.47 -37.28
N THR A 15 41.25 3.72 -37.60
CA THR A 15 42.00 4.86 -37.07
C THR A 15 41.56 5.15 -35.64
N LEU A 16 42.48 5.64 -34.81
CA LEU A 16 42.18 6.03 -33.41
C LEU A 16 41.03 7.06 -33.35
N ILE A 17 40.96 7.93 -34.34
CA ILE A 17 39.92 8.97 -34.48
C ILE A 17 38.54 8.35 -34.70
N GLU A 18 38.41 7.37 -35.61
CA GLU A 18 37.13 6.69 -35.84
C GLU A 18 36.61 6.01 -34.57
N LEU A 19 37.50 5.38 -33.80
CA LEU A 19 37.12 4.76 -32.53
C LEU A 19 36.68 5.82 -31.50
N LEU A 20 37.41 6.94 -31.43
CA LEU A 20 37.13 8.04 -30.50
C LEU A 20 35.78 8.72 -30.78
N VAL A 21 35.42 8.90 -32.05
CA VAL A 21 34.12 9.47 -32.43
C VAL A 21 32.97 8.53 -32.04
N VAL A 22 33.13 7.22 -32.27
CA VAL A 22 32.09 6.24 -31.94
C VAL A 22 31.83 6.19 -30.43
N ILE A 23 32.88 6.17 -29.61
CA ILE A 23 32.70 6.20 -28.16
C ILE A 23 32.09 7.52 -27.68
N ALA A 24 32.43 8.65 -28.32
CA ALA A 24 31.86 9.96 -27.99
C ALA A 24 30.35 10.00 -28.28
N ILE A 25 29.91 9.45 -29.41
CA ILE A 25 28.48 9.36 -29.75
C ILE A 25 27.75 8.45 -28.75
N ILE A 26 28.30 7.28 -28.42
CA ILE A 26 27.71 6.37 -27.44
C ILE A 26 27.60 7.05 -26.06
N ALA A 27 28.64 7.77 -25.63
CA ALA A 27 28.63 8.49 -24.36
C ALA A 27 27.53 9.56 -24.32
N ILE A 28 27.34 10.33 -25.39
CA ILE A 28 26.26 11.33 -25.49
C ILE A 28 24.89 10.65 -25.48
N LEU A 29 24.70 9.55 -26.23
CA LEU A 29 23.44 8.81 -26.25
C LEU A 29 23.09 8.28 -24.86
N ILE A 30 24.04 7.65 -24.16
CA ILE A 30 23.83 7.14 -22.80
C ILE A 30 23.53 8.30 -21.83
N ALA A 31 24.25 9.42 -21.93
CA ALA A 31 24.04 10.59 -21.09
C ALA A 31 22.63 11.17 -21.23
N LEU A 32 22.05 11.12 -22.44
CA LEU A 32 20.68 11.56 -22.70
C LEU A 32 19.63 10.50 -22.32
N LEU A 33 19.94 9.22 -22.50
CA LEU A 33 19.02 8.12 -22.22
C LEU A 33 18.86 7.82 -20.73
N LEU A 34 19.91 7.95 -19.93
CA LEU A 34 19.86 7.56 -18.51
C LEU A 34 18.86 8.41 -17.69
N PRO A 35 18.84 9.76 -17.79
CA PRO A 35 17.82 10.57 -17.13
C PRO A 35 16.41 10.23 -17.62
N ALA A 36 16.24 10.02 -18.94
CA ALA A 36 14.94 9.71 -19.54
C ALA A 36 14.38 8.35 -19.07
N VAL A 37 15.23 7.31 -18.98
CA VAL A 37 14.82 5.99 -18.51
C VAL A 37 14.40 6.03 -17.04
N GLN A 38 15.07 6.82 -16.19
CA GLN A 38 14.67 6.95 -14.79
C GLN A 38 13.35 7.69 -14.63
N GLN A 39 13.13 8.77 -15.39
CA GLN A 39 11.85 9.47 -15.41
C GLN A 39 10.70 8.55 -15.86
N ALA A 40 10.93 7.77 -16.92
CA ALA A 40 9.94 6.80 -17.41
C ALA A 40 9.64 5.71 -16.37
N ARG A 41 10.66 5.19 -15.69
CA ARG A 41 10.48 4.21 -14.60
C ARG A 41 9.66 4.78 -13.46
N GLU A 42 9.94 6.00 -13.03
CA GLU A 42 9.19 6.62 -11.93
C GLU A 42 7.74 6.91 -12.32
N ALA A 43 7.49 7.36 -13.55
CA ALA A 43 6.15 7.55 -14.07
C ALA A 43 5.34 6.23 -14.11
N ALA A 44 6.00 5.12 -14.48
CA ALA A 44 5.39 3.79 -14.48
C ALA A 44 5.06 3.32 -13.05
N ARG A 45 5.96 3.54 -12.08
CA ARG A 45 5.70 3.22 -10.67
C ARG A 45 4.53 4.02 -10.11
N ARG A 46 4.47 5.33 -10.39
CA ARG A 46 3.34 6.19 -10.03
C ARG A 46 2.02 5.69 -10.59
N SER A 47 2.02 5.35 -11.88
CA SER A 47 0.83 4.81 -12.55
C SER A 47 0.36 3.51 -11.91
N SER A 48 1.30 2.68 -11.44
CA SER A 48 1.01 1.44 -10.72
C SER A 48 0.42 1.72 -9.34
N CYS A 49 0.99 2.65 -8.56
CA CYS A 49 0.44 3.03 -7.24
C CYS A 49 -1.00 3.58 -7.38
N LYS A 50 -1.23 4.44 -8.37
CA LYS A 50 -2.57 4.97 -8.69
C LYS A 50 -3.56 3.88 -9.08
N ASN A 51 -3.12 2.92 -9.90
CA ASN A 51 -3.97 1.82 -10.33
C ASN A 51 -4.33 0.89 -9.16
N ASN A 52 -3.38 0.57 -8.28
CA ASN A 52 -3.62 -0.21 -7.07
C ASN A 52 -4.66 0.48 -6.17
N PHE A 53 -4.52 1.78 -5.95
CA PHE A 53 -5.49 2.53 -5.15
C PHE A 53 -6.87 2.60 -5.81
N LYS A 54 -6.93 2.73 -7.15
CA LYS A 54 -8.20 2.62 -7.91
C LYS A 54 -8.84 1.25 -7.74
N GLN A 55 -8.07 0.16 -7.79
CA GLN A 55 -8.58 -1.19 -7.57
C GLN A 55 -9.15 -1.35 -6.16
N ILE A 56 -8.49 -0.81 -5.14
CA ILE A 56 -9.02 -0.77 -3.76
C ILE A 56 -10.35 0.00 -3.70
N GLY A 57 -10.43 1.17 -4.34
CA GLY A 57 -11.67 1.96 -4.42
C GLY A 57 -12.82 1.17 -5.04
N LEU A 58 -12.58 0.48 -6.16
CA LEU A 58 -13.56 -0.38 -6.81
C LEU A 58 -13.96 -1.55 -5.90
N ALA A 59 -13.01 -2.18 -5.22
CA ALA A 59 -13.27 -3.27 -4.28
C ALA A 59 -14.13 -2.82 -3.09
N LEU A 60 -13.92 -1.60 -2.58
CA LEU A 60 -14.77 -1.00 -1.54
C LEU A 60 -16.21 -0.81 -2.01
N HIS A 61 -16.41 -0.35 -3.25
CA HIS A 61 -17.75 -0.23 -3.85
C HIS A 61 -18.40 -1.60 -4.08
N ASN A 62 -17.66 -2.58 -4.60
CA ASN A 62 -18.18 -3.95 -4.78
C ASN A 62 -18.57 -4.60 -3.45
N TYR A 63 -17.79 -4.36 -2.39
CA TYR A 63 -18.15 -4.77 -1.03
C TYR A 63 -19.46 -4.09 -0.60
N HIS A 64 -19.58 -2.76 -0.80
CA HIS A 64 -20.81 -2.03 -0.47
C HIS A 64 -22.02 -2.55 -1.26
N ASP A 65 -21.88 -2.86 -2.54
CA ASP A 65 -22.97 -3.37 -3.37
C ASP A 65 -23.54 -4.69 -2.84
N THR A 66 -22.67 -5.56 -2.31
CA THR A 66 -23.07 -6.87 -1.76
C THR A 66 -23.53 -6.79 -0.31
N GLN A 67 -22.80 -6.08 0.56
CA GLN A 67 -23.03 -6.02 2.01
C GLN A 67 -23.92 -4.85 2.45
N ARG A 68 -24.20 -3.91 1.54
CA ARG A 68 -24.97 -2.66 1.75
C ARG A 68 -24.34 -1.66 2.73
N ILE A 69 -23.14 -1.93 3.20
CA ILE A 69 -22.33 -1.10 4.10
C ILE A 69 -20.89 -1.05 3.60
N PHE A 70 -20.15 0.01 3.93
CA PHE A 70 -18.69 0.00 3.80
C PHE A 70 -18.10 -0.96 4.83
N PRO A 71 -16.96 -1.60 4.54
CA PRO A 71 -16.36 -2.51 5.49
C PRO A 71 -15.92 -1.74 6.74
N PRO A 72 -16.05 -2.34 7.93
CA PRO A 72 -15.61 -1.69 9.14
C PRO A 72 -14.11 -1.43 9.08
N GLY A 73 -13.69 -0.28 9.61
CA GLY A 73 -12.27 0.05 9.75
C GLY A 73 -11.53 -1.02 10.54
N TYR A 74 -12.17 -1.53 11.60
CA TYR A 74 -11.82 -2.79 12.26
C TYR A 74 -12.98 -3.36 13.07
N CYS A 75 -12.98 -4.66 13.30
CA CYS A 75 -13.97 -5.33 14.13
C CYS A 75 -13.50 -5.50 15.57
N ARG A 76 -14.40 -5.26 16.53
CA ARG A 76 -14.18 -5.45 17.97
C ARG A 76 -15.50 -5.84 18.65
N ALA A 77 -15.67 -7.11 18.98
CA ALA A 77 -16.83 -7.60 19.71
C ALA A 77 -16.63 -7.51 21.24
N GLY A 78 -17.56 -6.86 21.95
CA GLY A 78 -17.68 -6.91 23.42
C GLY A 78 -16.63 -6.16 24.25
N THR A 79 -16.66 -6.40 25.57
CA THR A 79 -15.65 -6.00 26.57
C THR A 79 -14.57 -7.07 26.77
N ASP A 80 -14.79 -8.27 26.25
CA ASP A 80 -13.94 -9.43 26.46
C ASP A 80 -12.77 -9.54 25.48
N ILE A 81 -11.88 -10.46 25.84
CA ILE A 81 -10.62 -10.85 25.21
C ILE A 81 -10.77 -11.45 23.79
N TYR A 82 -11.99 -11.64 23.28
CA TYR A 82 -12.30 -12.20 21.93
C TYR A 82 -12.35 -11.12 20.82
N ASN A 83 -11.47 -10.11 20.91
CA ASN A 83 -11.43 -8.98 19.97
C ASN A 83 -10.70 -9.36 18.66
N ASN A 84 -11.42 -9.69 17.59
CA ASN A 84 -10.77 -10.19 16.37
C ASN A 84 -9.92 -9.18 15.59
N PHE A 85 -9.99 -7.86 15.87
CA PHE A 85 -9.28 -6.71 15.25
C PHE A 85 -9.09 -6.71 13.72
N ILE A 86 -9.80 -7.56 12.99
CA ILE A 86 -9.74 -7.63 11.53
C ILE A 86 -10.25 -6.33 10.92
N GLY A 87 -9.53 -5.79 9.94
CA GLY A 87 -9.78 -4.51 9.31
C GLY A 87 -10.35 -4.59 7.89
N TRP A 88 -10.69 -3.41 7.38
CA TRP A 88 -11.25 -3.18 6.04
C TRP A 88 -10.48 -3.90 4.92
N GLY A 89 -9.14 -3.95 5.01
CA GLY A 89 -8.29 -4.58 3.99
C GLY A 89 -8.50 -6.10 3.88
N THR A 90 -8.88 -6.76 4.97
CA THR A 90 -9.26 -8.18 4.93
C THR A 90 -10.63 -8.37 4.28
N PHE A 91 -11.60 -7.49 4.58
CA PHE A 91 -12.96 -7.61 4.06
C PHE A 91 -13.05 -7.45 2.55
N ILE A 92 -12.14 -6.68 1.94
CA ILE A 92 -12.14 -6.47 0.50
C ILE A 92 -11.33 -7.50 -0.29
N LEU A 93 -10.63 -8.45 0.36
CA LEU A 93 -9.80 -9.45 -0.31
C LEU A 93 -10.52 -10.20 -1.46
N PRO A 94 -11.79 -10.65 -1.30
CA PRO A 94 -12.50 -11.33 -2.39
C PRO A 94 -12.70 -10.45 -3.64
N TYR A 95 -12.66 -9.13 -3.49
CA TYR A 95 -12.88 -8.15 -4.56
C TYR A 95 -11.59 -7.61 -5.19
N ILE A 96 -10.43 -8.13 -4.74
CA ILE A 96 -9.10 -7.86 -5.31
C ILE A 96 -8.37 -9.15 -5.67
N ASP A 97 -9.11 -10.17 -6.10
CA ASP A 97 -8.60 -11.49 -6.51
C ASP A 97 -7.85 -12.26 -5.39
N GLN A 98 -8.20 -12.01 -4.12
CA GLN A 98 -7.63 -12.68 -2.95
C GLN A 98 -8.67 -13.51 -2.17
N ALA A 99 -9.68 -14.06 -2.85
CA ALA A 99 -10.72 -14.88 -2.24
C ALA A 99 -10.19 -16.13 -1.52
N ASN A 100 -9.14 -16.78 -2.06
CA ASN A 100 -8.51 -17.93 -1.40
C ASN A 100 -7.89 -17.54 -0.04
N LEU A 101 -7.18 -16.41 0.03
CA LEU A 101 -6.60 -15.90 1.27
C LEU A 101 -7.69 -15.55 2.29
N TYR A 102 -8.77 -14.92 1.84
CA TYR A 102 -9.94 -14.64 2.69
C TYR A 102 -10.52 -15.91 3.33
N ASN A 103 -10.74 -16.95 2.52
CA ASN A 103 -11.28 -18.24 2.98
C ASN A 103 -10.34 -18.95 3.95
N GLN A 104 -9.02 -18.83 3.74
CA GLN A 104 -8.03 -19.38 4.67
C GLN A 104 -8.11 -18.68 6.03
N ILE A 105 -8.15 -17.35 6.05
CA ILE A 105 -8.33 -16.56 7.28
C ILE A 105 -9.62 -16.99 8.00
N GLN A 106 -10.71 -17.15 7.25
CA GLN A 106 -11.99 -17.62 7.81
C GLN A 106 -11.89 -19.02 8.40
N THR A 107 -11.33 -19.97 7.65
CA THR A 107 -11.21 -21.38 8.08
C THR A 107 -10.37 -21.52 9.34
N LYS A 108 -9.38 -20.63 9.51
CA LYS A 108 -8.56 -20.60 10.71
C LYS A 108 -9.27 -19.93 11.89
N GLY A 109 -10.41 -19.27 11.69
CA GLY A 109 -11.19 -18.59 12.74
C GLY A 109 -10.80 -17.13 12.95
N GLY A 110 -10.19 -16.48 11.95
CA GLY A 110 -9.68 -15.11 12.07
C GLY A 110 -10.78 -14.08 12.31
N PHE A 111 -12.01 -14.36 11.87
CA PHE A 111 -13.17 -13.52 12.13
C PHE A 111 -13.85 -13.80 13.48
N ASP A 112 -13.53 -14.90 14.13
CA ASP A 112 -14.16 -15.28 15.41
C ASP A 112 -13.23 -15.02 16.60
N ASN A 113 -11.91 -15.05 16.38
CA ASN A 113 -10.88 -14.91 17.40
C ASN A 113 -9.96 -13.73 17.11
N LYS A 114 -9.23 -13.26 18.13
CA LYS A 114 -8.11 -12.32 17.95
C LYS A 114 -7.18 -12.80 16.83
N TRP A 115 -7.07 -12.02 15.76
CA TRP A 115 -6.05 -12.24 14.75
C TRP A 115 -4.63 -11.93 15.28
N TYR A 116 -4.53 -11.14 16.37
CA TYR A 116 -3.29 -10.79 17.06
C TYR A 116 -3.42 -10.99 18.59
N ASP A 117 -2.60 -11.88 19.18
CA ASP A 117 -2.45 -12.13 20.62
C ASP A 117 -1.03 -12.63 20.92
N SER A 118 -0.41 -12.14 22.00
CA SER A 118 0.91 -12.55 22.47
C SER A 118 0.92 -13.89 23.22
N THR A 119 -0.24 -14.36 23.68
CA THR A 119 -0.41 -15.55 24.53
C THR A 119 -0.99 -16.73 23.75
N TYR A 120 -1.77 -16.46 22.70
CA TYR A 120 -2.34 -17.49 21.83
C TYR A 120 -1.62 -17.47 20.48
N SER A 121 -1.06 -18.62 20.10
CA SER A 121 -0.62 -18.93 18.74
C SER A 121 -1.69 -18.43 17.78
N THR A 122 -1.42 -17.32 17.10
CA THR A 122 -2.50 -16.57 16.48
C THR A 122 -2.86 -17.16 15.14
N ILE A 123 -4.15 -17.43 15.04
CA ILE A 123 -4.88 -17.78 13.83
C ILE A 123 -4.56 -16.74 12.74
N GLY A 124 -4.14 -17.17 11.56
CA GLY A 124 -3.93 -16.26 10.44
C GLY A 124 -2.60 -15.51 10.46
N THR A 125 -1.65 -15.80 11.37
CA THR A 125 -0.35 -15.09 11.42
C THR A 125 0.50 -15.30 10.18
N VAL A 126 0.46 -16.49 9.57
CA VAL A 126 1.18 -16.78 8.33
C VAL A 126 0.49 -16.06 7.18
N GLU A 127 -0.84 -16.18 7.11
CA GLU A 127 -1.68 -15.53 6.13
C GLU A 127 -1.49 -14.00 6.19
N ALA A 128 -1.47 -13.41 7.39
CA ALA A 128 -1.23 -12.00 7.67
C ALA A 128 0.13 -11.50 7.18
N LYS A 129 1.13 -12.39 7.03
CA LYS A 129 2.46 -12.06 6.49
C LYS A 129 2.51 -12.10 4.96
N THR A 130 1.42 -12.49 4.31
CA THR A 130 1.32 -12.49 2.84
C THR A 130 1.53 -11.08 2.31
N VAL A 131 2.49 -10.95 1.39
CA VAL A 131 2.77 -9.72 0.68
C VAL A 131 1.79 -9.60 -0.47
N LEU A 132 0.92 -8.60 -0.42
CA LEU A 132 -0.13 -8.37 -1.41
C LEU A 132 0.25 -7.17 -2.29
N PRO A 133 0.60 -7.37 -3.58
CA PRO A 133 0.98 -6.28 -4.47
C PRO A 133 -0.10 -5.18 -4.60
N ALA A 134 -1.38 -5.55 -4.49
CA ALA A 134 -2.50 -4.60 -4.50
C ALA A 134 -2.46 -3.58 -3.35
N TYR A 135 -1.83 -3.93 -2.22
CA TYR A 135 -1.67 -3.03 -1.08
C TYR A 135 -0.35 -2.28 -1.06
N ILE A 136 0.55 -2.52 -2.02
CA ILE A 136 1.90 -1.96 -2.03
C ILE A 136 2.03 -0.94 -3.15
N CYS A 137 2.61 0.21 -2.82
CA CYS A 137 3.05 1.16 -3.83
C CYS A 137 4.50 0.83 -4.25
N PRO A 138 4.78 0.53 -5.53
CA PRO A 138 6.15 0.26 -5.99
C PRO A 138 7.17 1.39 -5.79
N SER A 139 6.71 2.63 -5.53
CA SER A 139 7.57 3.77 -5.22
C SER A 139 7.85 3.97 -3.73
N ASP A 140 7.24 3.17 -2.85
CA ASP A 140 7.70 3.09 -1.48
C ASP A 140 9.02 2.29 -1.44
N PRO A 141 10.14 2.87 -0.97
CA PRO A 141 11.44 2.19 -0.94
C PRO A 141 11.49 1.00 0.04
N MET A 142 10.54 0.88 0.95
CA MET A 142 10.50 -0.22 1.90
C MET A 142 9.88 -1.50 1.34
N GLY A 143 10.33 -2.65 1.85
CA GLY A 143 9.85 -3.97 1.44
C GLY A 143 8.34 -4.21 1.66
N GLY A 144 7.86 -5.38 1.22
CA GLY A 144 6.44 -5.75 1.25
C GLY A 144 5.88 -6.13 2.63
N THR A 145 6.72 -6.16 3.66
CA THR A 145 6.35 -6.46 5.04
C THR A 145 6.69 -5.30 5.96
N ASN A 146 5.97 -5.19 7.07
CA ASN A 146 6.22 -4.23 8.13
C ASN A 146 7.11 -4.87 9.21
N SER A 147 8.38 -4.48 9.24
CA SER A 147 9.39 -4.96 10.20
C SER A 147 9.12 -4.52 11.64
N ASP A 148 8.42 -3.41 11.86
CA ASP A 148 8.05 -2.93 13.20
C ASP A 148 6.85 -3.69 13.78
N LEU A 149 6.13 -4.44 12.92
CA LEU A 149 4.97 -5.24 13.27
C LEU A 149 5.19 -6.71 12.92
N SER A 150 6.24 -7.31 13.50
CA SER A 150 6.50 -8.76 13.40
C SER A 150 6.61 -9.32 11.96
N GLY A 151 6.85 -8.46 10.97
CA GLY A 151 6.95 -8.83 9.56
C GLY A 151 5.60 -9.08 8.87
N TYR A 152 4.48 -8.55 9.37
CA TYR A 152 3.18 -8.66 8.71
C TYR A 152 3.15 -7.98 7.33
N GLY A 153 2.28 -8.42 6.45
CA GLY A 153 2.09 -7.88 5.12
C GLY A 153 1.72 -6.40 5.19
N LYS A 154 2.50 -5.56 4.51
CA LYS A 154 2.38 -4.11 4.56
C LYS A 154 1.17 -3.64 3.72
N SER A 155 0.61 -2.50 4.10
CA SER A 155 -0.24 -1.67 3.25
C SER A 155 0.29 -0.24 3.18
N ASN A 156 0.40 0.26 1.96
CA ASN A 156 0.65 1.67 1.64
C ASN A 156 -0.65 2.48 1.53
N TYR A 157 -1.79 1.81 1.46
CA TYR A 157 -3.08 2.48 1.34
C TYR A 157 -3.81 2.36 2.67
N LEU A 158 -4.29 3.51 3.16
CA LEU A 158 -5.03 3.63 4.40
C LEU A 158 -6.40 4.21 4.09
N THR A 159 -7.41 3.80 4.84
CA THR A 159 -8.74 4.40 4.80
C THR A 159 -8.83 5.58 5.76
N VAL A 160 -9.80 6.48 5.57
CA VAL A 160 -10.09 7.59 6.49
C VAL A 160 -11.16 7.17 7.49
N GLY A 161 -10.97 7.43 8.77
CA GLY A 161 -11.92 6.99 9.80
C GLY A 161 -12.17 7.95 10.92
N SER A 162 -13.10 7.57 11.80
CA SER A 162 -13.54 8.37 12.95
C SER A 162 -13.05 7.82 14.28
N LYS A 163 -12.63 8.73 15.19
CA LYS A 163 -12.06 8.42 16.51
C LYS A 163 -13.14 7.92 17.49
N TYR A 164 -12.75 7.03 18.39
CA TYR A 164 -13.59 6.57 19.51
C TYR A 164 -13.79 7.61 20.62
N PRO A 165 -14.97 7.61 21.29
CA PRO A 165 -16.22 6.93 20.94
C PRO A 165 -17.12 7.75 19.99
N ALA A 166 -18.04 7.07 19.31
CA ALA A 166 -18.90 7.54 18.24
C ALA A 166 -19.89 8.67 18.63
N SER A 167 -19.39 9.88 18.84
CA SER A 167 -20.18 11.10 18.72
C SER A 167 -19.78 11.80 17.43
N THR A 168 -20.48 11.43 16.34
CA THR A 168 -20.71 12.15 15.06
C THR A 168 -19.69 13.23 14.62
N PRO A 169 -19.20 13.21 13.36
CA PRO A 169 -19.57 12.33 12.24
C PRO A 169 -18.68 11.08 12.15
N GLN A 170 -19.29 9.94 11.82
CA GLN A 170 -18.55 8.76 11.40
C GLN A 170 -18.22 8.89 9.91
N ILE A 171 -16.94 8.93 9.57
CA ILE A 171 -16.46 8.66 8.21
C ILE A 171 -16.72 7.17 7.92
N ALA A 172 -16.69 6.77 6.64
CA ALA A 172 -17.02 5.42 6.17
C ALA A 172 -16.35 4.26 6.95
N PHE A 173 -15.20 4.48 7.59
CA PHE A 173 -14.44 3.45 8.27
C PHE A 173 -14.26 3.77 9.77
N GLY A 174 -14.93 3.04 10.65
CA GLY A 174 -14.77 3.10 12.12
C GLY A 174 -14.70 1.70 12.72
N ARG A 175 -14.59 1.56 14.05
CA ARG A 175 -14.77 0.20 14.60
C ARG A 175 -16.24 -0.19 14.54
N ASN A 176 -16.46 -1.43 14.11
CA ASN A 176 -17.79 -1.99 13.90
C ASN A 176 -18.71 -1.04 13.10
N SER A 177 -18.15 -0.19 12.23
CA SER A 177 -18.96 0.75 11.47
C SER A 177 -19.81 0.01 10.44
N ASP A 178 -21.01 0.52 10.24
CA ASP A 178 -22.02 0.03 9.30
C ASP A 178 -22.48 1.13 8.33
N VAL A 179 -21.58 2.08 8.06
CA VAL A 179 -21.83 3.26 7.23
C VAL A 179 -22.26 2.86 5.82
N ARG A 180 -23.37 3.42 5.36
CA ARG A 180 -23.92 3.22 4.02
C ARG A 180 -23.62 4.44 3.16
N ILE A 181 -23.65 4.27 1.83
CA ILE A 181 -23.56 5.40 0.88
C ILE A 181 -24.58 6.50 1.20
N ARG A 182 -25.80 6.14 1.61
CA ARG A 182 -26.84 7.11 1.98
C ARG A 182 -26.51 7.95 3.22
N ASP A 183 -25.58 7.51 4.05
CA ASP A 183 -25.18 8.22 5.27
C ASP A 183 -24.10 9.28 4.95
N LEU A 184 -23.53 9.26 3.73
CA LEU A 184 -22.65 10.29 3.18
C LEU A 184 -23.51 11.36 2.48
N THR A 185 -24.05 12.30 3.25
CA THR A 185 -25.04 13.29 2.77
C THR A 185 -24.50 14.29 1.74
N ASP A 186 -23.19 14.50 1.71
CA ASP A 186 -22.48 15.28 0.69
C ASP A 186 -22.08 14.45 -0.55
N GLY A 187 -22.36 13.14 -0.53
CA GLY A 187 -22.12 12.21 -1.61
C GLY A 187 -20.70 11.64 -1.63
N VAL A 188 -20.58 10.38 -2.06
CA VAL A 188 -19.30 9.64 -2.08
C VAL A 188 -18.23 10.31 -2.95
N SER A 189 -18.64 11.08 -3.96
CA SER A 189 -17.72 11.85 -4.81
C SER A 189 -17.05 13.03 -4.09
N ASN A 190 -17.64 13.52 -2.99
CA ASN A 190 -17.08 14.59 -2.16
C ASN A 190 -16.43 14.05 -0.87
N THR A 191 -16.56 12.75 -0.59
CA THR A 191 -15.99 12.11 0.60
C THR A 191 -14.63 11.45 0.29
N MET A 192 -13.59 11.81 1.03
CA MET A 192 -12.30 11.08 0.99
C MET A 192 -12.42 9.77 1.78
N LEU A 193 -12.35 8.64 1.09
CA LEU A 193 -12.42 7.30 1.70
C LEU A 193 -11.05 6.78 2.16
N GLY A 194 -9.96 7.28 1.58
CA GLY A 194 -8.62 6.81 1.87
C GLY A 194 -7.55 7.59 1.12
N GLY A 195 -6.30 7.19 1.32
CA GLY A 195 -5.15 7.76 0.64
C GLY A 195 -3.90 6.89 0.82
N GLU A 196 -2.83 7.31 0.15
CA GLU A 196 -1.54 6.66 0.22
C GLU A 196 -0.72 7.14 1.43
N ARG A 197 0.17 6.28 1.90
CA ARG A 197 1.19 6.54 2.90
C ARG A 197 2.52 5.94 2.47
N THR A 198 3.57 6.76 2.47
CA THR A 198 4.94 6.29 2.33
C THR A 198 5.46 5.78 3.67
N THR A 199 6.34 4.79 3.61
CA THR A 199 7.05 4.29 4.80
C THR A 199 8.52 4.70 4.78
N GLN A 200 8.91 5.55 3.84
CA GLN A 200 10.24 6.13 3.80
C GLN A 200 10.54 6.90 5.11
N GLY A 201 11.66 6.54 5.75
CA GLY A 201 12.12 7.15 7.01
C GLY A 201 11.43 6.65 8.28
N SER A 202 10.42 5.77 8.16
CA SER A 202 9.74 5.18 9.32
C SER A 202 9.02 3.89 8.91
N ASN A 203 9.43 2.76 9.48
CA ASN A 203 8.85 1.44 9.23
C ASN A 203 7.40 1.29 9.75
N ILE A 204 6.75 2.37 10.15
CA ILE A 204 5.38 2.43 10.64
C ILE A 204 4.39 2.29 9.46
N GLY A 205 4.62 1.38 8.52
CA GLY A 205 3.66 1.08 7.46
C GLY A 205 2.33 0.58 8.01
N GLY A 206 1.28 0.68 7.19
CA GLY A 206 0.07 -0.03 7.53
C GLY A 206 0.24 -1.53 7.40
N ILE A 207 -0.71 -2.30 7.94
CA ILE A 207 -0.83 -3.73 7.64
C ILE A 207 -2.22 -3.99 7.07
N TRP A 208 -2.34 -4.83 6.06
CA TRP A 208 -3.63 -4.98 5.38
C TRP A 208 -4.67 -5.76 6.21
N ILE A 209 -4.23 -6.62 7.13
CA ILE A 209 -5.12 -7.55 7.83
C ILE A 209 -6.02 -6.87 8.87
N GLY A 210 -5.54 -5.81 9.53
CA GLY A 210 -6.31 -5.11 10.56
C GLY A 210 -5.46 -4.38 11.60
N ALA A 211 -5.99 -4.23 12.80
CA ALA A 211 -5.36 -3.46 13.87
C ALA A 211 -4.59 -4.35 14.87
N THR A 212 -3.46 -3.89 15.39
CA THR A 212 -2.73 -4.52 16.50
C THR A 212 -2.78 -3.62 17.73
N GLY A 213 -3.14 -4.15 18.91
CA GLY A 213 -3.02 -3.44 20.19
C GLY A 213 -4.35 -3.01 20.80
N ALA A 214 -4.73 -3.69 21.89
CA ALA A 214 -5.76 -3.25 22.83
C ALA A 214 -5.06 -2.83 24.12
N SER A 215 -5.55 -1.78 24.79
CA SER A 215 -5.08 -1.22 26.07
C SER A 215 -3.77 -0.41 26.05
N SER A 216 -3.92 0.91 26.26
CA SER A 216 -2.87 1.87 26.69
C SER A 216 -1.94 2.52 25.64
N GLY A 217 -2.46 2.83 24.44
CA GLY A 217 -1.77 3.71 23.48
C GLY A 217 -1.96 3.26 22.04
N TYR A 218 -2.74 4.02 21.28
CA TYR A 218 -3.28 3.64 19.96
C TYR A 218 -2.21 3.51 18.87
N LYS A 219 -1.64 2.32 18.72
CA LYS A 219 -0.82 1.94 17.57
C LYS A 219 -1.69 1.27 16.49
N ILE A 220 -2.50 2.08 15.82
CA ILE A 220 -3.44 1.63 14.80
C ILE A 220 -2.72 1.56 13.46
N HIS A 221 -2.16 0.41 13.13
CA HIS A 221 -1.34 0.28 11.93
C HIS A 221 -2.15 -0.13 10.69
N GLY A 222 -3.14 -1.03 10.76
CA GLY A 222 -3.97 -1.38 9.59
C GLY A 222 -5.39 -0.84 9.56
N ALA A 223 -5.80 -0.09 10.58
CA ALA A 223 -7.14 0.51 10.64
C ALA A 223 -7.11 1.95 10.11
N PRO A 224 -8.29 2.54 9.85
CA PRO A 224 -8.38 3.83 9.20
C PRO A 224 -7.66 4.94 9.97
N GLN A 225 -7.02 5.82 9.21
CA GLN A 225 -6.36 7.01 9.70
C GLN A 225 -7.39 8.05 10.13
N PHE A 226 -7.21 8.63 11.31
CA PHE A 226 -8.02 9.78 11.74
C PHE A 226 -7.46 11.04 11.09
N LEU A 227 -8.30 11.80 10.39
CA LEU A 227 -8.01 13.19 10.07
C LEU A 227 -8.55 14.05 11.21
N SER A 228 -7.69 14.84 11.85
CA SER A 228 -8.11 15.78 12.89
C SER A 228 -7.44 17.12 12.65
N GLU A 229 -8.17 18.20 12.93
CA GLU A 229 -7.65 19.57 12.90
C GLU A 229 -6.77 19.90 14.13
N SER A 230 -6.30 18.89 14.87
CA SER A 230 -5.51 19.09 16.08
C SER A 230 -4.02 19.20 15.75
N THR A 231 -3.47 20.39 16.00
CA THR A 231 -2.02 20.67 15.99
C THR A 231 -1.23 19.89 17.05
N THR A 232 -1.92 19.24 17.99
CA THR A 232 -1.36 18.44 19.07
C THR A 232 -1.32 16.94 18.74
N LEU A 233 -2.19 16.45 17.86
CA LEU A 233 -2.20 15.07 17.38
C LEU A 233 -1.39 14.97 16.08
N ARG A 234 -0.06 14.88 16.26
CA ARG A 234 0.94 14.73 15.19
C ARG A 234 0.66 13.56 14.24
N SER A 235 -0.19 12.62 14.63
CA SER A 235 -0.54 11.46 13.81
C SER A 235 -1.52 11.74 12.67
N THR A 236 -1.97 12.97 12.46
CA THR A 236 -3.12 13.27 11.57
C THR A 236 -2.81 14.23 10.43
N GLN A 237 -1.54 14.62 10.24
CA GLN A 237 -1.13 15.56 9.19
C GLN A 237 -1.08 14.92 7.80
N ILE A 238 -1.71 15.57 6.83
CA ILE A 238 -1.50 15.29 5.40
C ILE A 238 -0.12 15.87 5.02
N ASN A 239 0.76 15.07 4.41
CA ASN A 239 2.14 15.44 4.09
C ASN A 239 2.96 15.89 5.32
N GLY A 240 2.71 15.30 6.49
CA GLY A 240 3.50 15.59 7.69
C GLY A 240 4.99 15.34 7.47
N THR A 241 5.83 16.28 7.87
CA THR A 241 7.29 16.27 7.68
C THR A 241 8.07 15.99 8.97
N THR A 242 7.40 15.60 10.05
CA THR A 242 8.04 15.32 11.35
C THR A 242 8.16 13.82 11.59
N GLU A 243 9.15 13.42 12.41
CA GLU A 243 9.67 12.05 12.67
C GLU A 243 8.66 10.97 13.10
N LEU A 244 7.36 11.25 13.04
CA LEU A 244 6.23 10.43 13.45
C LEU A 244 5.18 10.39 12.34
N ASN A 245 5.58 10.00 11.12
CA ASN A 245 4.80 9.97 9.87
C ASN A 245 3.57 9.04 9.92
N TYR A 246 2.60 9.28 10.79
CA TYR A 246 1.40 8.43 10.89
C TYR A 246 0.31 8.77 9.86
N GLY A 247 0.35 9.92 9.20
CA GLY A 247 -0.67 10.40 8.26
C GLY A 247 -0.45 10.01 6.79
N PHE A 248 -1.32 10.50 5.90
CA PHE A 248 -1.18 10.33 4.45
C PHE A 248 0.06 11.04 3.94
N SER A 249 0.78 10.36 3.05
CA SER A 249 2.04 10.82 2.45
C SER A 249 2.29 10.03 1.18
N SER A 250 2.94 10.63 0.20
CA SER A 250 3.29 9.95 -1.04
C SER A 250 4.74 10.21 -1.40
N SER A 251 5.38 9.21 -2.02
CA SER A 251 6.69 9.38 -2.67
C SER A 251 6.59 10.18 -3.98
N HIS A 252 5.37 10.47 -4.46
CA HIS A 252 5.12 11.16 -5.71
C HIS A 252 4.63 12.60 -5.51
N VAL A 253 5.10 13.51 -6.37
CA VAL A 253 4.53 14.85 -6.49
C VAL A 253 3.08 14.73 -6.97
N GLY A 254 2.13 15.21 -6.16
CA GLY A 254 0.69 15.13 -6.43
C GLY A 254 0.02 13.81 -6.04
N GLY A 255 0.73 12.88 -5.39
CA GLY A 255 0.17 11.62 -4.92
C GLY A 255 -0.09 10.56 -6.00
N ALA A 256 -0.55 9.40 -5.54
CA ALA A 256 -1.16 8.34 -6.34
C ALA A 256 -2.63 8.67 -6.65
#